data_AF-A0A9P5TIW0-F1
#
_entry.id   AF-A0A9P5TIW0-F1
#
_cell.length_a   1.000
_cell.length_b   1.000
_cell.length_c   1.000
_cell.angle_alpha   90.00
_cell.angle_beta   90.00
_cell.angle_gamma   90.00
#
_symmetry.space_group_name_H-M   'P 1'
#
loop_
_entity.id
_entity.type
_entity.pdbx_description
1 polymer ?
#
loop_
_entity_poly.entity_id
_entity_poly.type
_entity_poly.pdbx_seq_one_letter_code
_entity_poly.pdbx_strand_id
1 'polypeptide(L)'
;MTMMNLEEFKFTPENPSYPTFAYPPTPQSYRCLSFKQGIDTRDEIDGEQCCIVCGTTLSLRHAHILPPEDVAGHFIWLKLKETQEIPQWAQGVEEEPRNGLSLCATHHVAFDHYQFYIRYVPSPLDRFILLNISTHPDLSQFHGKAIFLNPAHHIVPFPSCCTYMNTVRALSTRAWTVLRYLARSFIQIGCGSPGGVCSHGSLNLKVGLCVLKMKMKTENRPDSEICVFDISV
;
A
#
# COMPACT_ATOMS: atom_id res chain seq x y z
N MET A 1 -3.94 -34.02 0.71
CA MET A 1 -3.82 -32.57 0.47
C MET A 1 -2.82 -32.04 1.49
N THR A 2 -1.55 -31.96 1.10
CA THR A 2 -0.43 -31.66 1.98
C THR A 2 -0.38 -30.14 2.19
N MET A 3 -0.59 -29.67 3.42
CA MET A 3 -0.34 -28.26 3.74
C MET A 3 1.16 -28.01 3.61
N MET A 4 1.59 -27.29 2.57
CA MET A 4 2.96 -26.79 2.51
C MET A 4 3.11 -25.75 3.62
N ASN A 5 4.03 -26.01 4.54
CA ASN A 5 4.35 -25.11 5.64
C ASN A 5 4.97 -23.84 5.06
N LEU A 6 4.29 -22.70 5.18
CA LEU A 6 4.72 -21.39 4.65
C LEU A 6 5.91 -20.78 5.43
N GLU A 7 6.40 -21.45 6.46
CA GLU A 7 7.42 -20.93 7.39
C GLU A 7 8.85 -20.85 6.80
N GLU A 8 9.13 -21.39 5.62
CA GLU A 8 10.50 -21.40 5.05
C GLU A 8 10.72 -20.48 3.84
N PHE A 9 9.86 -19.50 3.56
CA PHE A 9 10.19 -18.47 2.58
C PHE A 9 11.12 -17.40 3.19
N LYS A 10 12.40 -17.75 3.35
CA LYS A 10 13.45 -16.80 3.81
C LYS A 10 13.61 -15.70 2.77
N PHE A 11 13.25 -14.48 3.16
CA PHE A 11 13.42 -13.28 2.34
C PHE A 11 14.91 -12.92 2.27
N THR A 12 15.55 -13.16 1.12
CA THR A 12 16.87 -12.57 0.84
C THR A 12 16.67 -11.20 0.20
N PRO A 13 17.32 -10.13 0.69
CA PRO A 13 17.18 -8.76 0.16
C PRO A 13 17.90 -8.53 -1.18
N GLU A 14 18.40 -9.59 -1.82
CA GLU A 14 19.05 -9.52 -3.13
C GLU A 14 17.98 -9.33 -4.19
N ASN A 15 18.02 -8.16 -4.85
CA ASN A 15 17.05 -7.65 -5.81
C ASN A 15 16.73 -8.71 -6.89
N PRO A 16 15.68 -9.53 -6.72
CA PRO A 16 15.34 -10.51 -7.73
C PRO A 16 14.74 -9.69 -8.87
N SER A 17 15.25 -9.83 -10.09
CA SER A 17 14.47 -9.41 -11.25
C SER A 17 13.14 -10.13 -11.15
N TYR A 18 12.08 -9.42 -10.75
CA TYR A 18 10.77 -10.02 -10.58
C TYR A 18 10.39 -10.64 -11.92
N PRO A 19 9.98 -11.91 -11.95
CA PRO A 19 9.54 -12.53 -13.20
C PRO A 19 8.44 -11.64 -13.78
N THR A 20 8.63 -11.21 -15.04
CA THR A 20 7.66 -10.38 -15.74
C THR A 20 6.34 -11.13 -15.76
N PHE A 21 5.35 -10.64 -15.00
CA PHE A 21 4.02 -11.23 -15.00
C PHE A 21 3.45 -11.08 -16.41
N ALA A 22 3.26 -12.19 -17.11
CA ALA A 22 2.74 -12.17 -18.46
C ALA A 22 1.26 -11.78 -18.41
N TYR A 23 0.95 -10.53 -18.77
CA TYR A 23 -0.43 -10.11 -18.91
C TYR A 23 -1.00 -10.70 -20.20
N PRO A 24 -2.06 -11.52 -20.14
CA PRO A 24 -2.72 -11.97 -21.36
C PRO A 24 -3.21 -10.73 -22.14
N PRO A 25 -3.18 -10.77 -23.48
CA PRO A 25 -3.75 -9.69 -24.27
C PRO A 25 -5.23 -9.52 -23.89
N THR A 26 -5.61 -8.32 -23.44
CA THR A 26 -7.01 -8.09 -23.06
C THR A 26 -7.93 -8.26 -24.26
N PRO A 27 -9.02 -9.03 -24.12
CA PRO A 27 -10.11 -9.04 -25.08
C PRO A 27 -10.61 -7.61 -25.33
N GLN A 28 -10.96 -7.26 -26.57
CA GLN A 28 -11.49 -5.93 -26.91
C GLN A 28 -12.76 -5.57 -26.14
N SER A 29 -13.55 -6.57 -25.72
CA SER A 29 -14.73 -6.39 -24.87
C SER A 29 -14.41 -5.79 -23.50
N TYR A 30 -13.18 -5.91 -23.01
CA TYR A 30 -12.76 -5.38 -21.71
C TYR A 30 -12.71 -3.85 -21.66
N ARG A 31 -12.40 -3.19 -22.79
CA ARG A 31 -12.27 -1.73 -22.83
C ARG A 31 -13.57 -0.99 -22.51
N CYS A 32 -14.70 -1.70 -22.48
CA CYS A 32 -16.01 -1.13 -22.22
C CYS A 32 -16.48 -1.30 -20.77
N LEU A 33 -15.76 -2.06 -19.93
CA LEU A 33 -16.15 -2.19 -18.52
C LEU A 33 -15.76 -0.93 -17.75
N SER A 34 -16.71 -0.40 -16.97
CA SER A 34 -16.38 0.61 -15.96
C SER A 34 -15.57 -0.01 -14.82
N PHE A 35 -14.86 0.84 -14.07
CA PHE A 35 -14.10 0.46 -12.86
C PHE A 35 -14.88 -0.51 -11.96
N LYS A 36 -16.10 -0.13 -11.58
CA LYS A 36 -16.95 -0.92 -10.68
C LYS A 36 -17.36 -2.25 -11.30
N GLN A 37 -17.86 -2.23 -12.55
CA GLN A 37 -18.29 -3.45 -13.23
C GLN A 37 -17.16 -4.47 -13.38
N GLY A 38 -15.93 -4.01 -13.71
CA GLY A 38 -14.79 -4.91 -13.81
C GLY A 38 -14.43 -5.56 -12.47
N ILE A 39 -14.50 -4.81 -11.37
CA ILE A 39 -14.25 -5.37 -10.04
C ILE A 39 -15.37 -6.34 -9.65
N ASP A 40 -16.61 -5.93 -9.85
CA ASP A 40 -17.81 -6.67 -9.51
C ASP A 40 -17.84 -8.05 -10.18
N THR A 41 -17.50 -8.14 -11.47
CA THR A 41 -17.44 -9.41 -12.22
C THR A 41 -16.23 -10.28 -11.82
N ARG A 42 -15.16 -9.67 -11.33
CA ARG A 42 -13.94 -10.41 -10.94
C ARG A 42 -14.02 -10.98 -9.54
N ASP A 43 -14.52 -10.19 -8.59
CA ASP A 43 -14.45 -10.45 -7.15
C ASP A 43 -15.69 -11.24 -6.68
N GLU A 44 -15.97 -12.33 -7.38
CA GLU A 44 -17.11 -13.22 -7.13
C GLU A 44 -16.66 -14.56 -6.56
N ILE A 45 -17.46 -15.10 -5.63
CA ILE A 45 -17.37 -16.49 -5.15
C ILE A 45 -18.72 -17.13 -5.44
N ASP A 46 -18.72 -18.22 -6.20
CA ASP A 46 -19.93 -18.94 -6.59
C ASP A 46 -21.02 -18.04 -7.25
N GLY A 47 -20.57 -16.99 -7.95
CA GLY A 47 -21.44 -16.03 -8.65
C GLY A 47 -21.98 -14.89 -7.78
N GLU A 48 -21.55 -14.78 -6.52
CA GLU A 48 -21.88 -13.66 -5.65
C GLU A 48 -20.66 -12.78 -5.38
N GLN A 49 -20.85 -11.46 -5.50
CA GLN A 49 -19.81 -10.48 -5.14
C GLN A 49 -19.39 -10.66 -3.69
N CYS A 50 -18.09 -10.59 -3.43
CA CYS A 50 -17.55 -10.80 -2.10
C CYS A 50 -16.44 -9.83 -1.75
N CYS A 51 -16.13 -9.73 -0.47
CA CYS A 51 -14.90 -9.14 0.01
C CYS A 51 -13.76 -10.13 -0.27
N ILE A 52 -12.75 -9.68 -1.00
CA ILE A 52 -11.62 -10.55 -1.36
C ILE A 52 -10.85 -11.07 -0.13
N VAL A 53 -10.94 -10.42 1.03
CA VAL A 53 -10.20 -10.84 2.24
C VAL A 53 -10.93 -11.93 3.02
N CYS A 54 -12.23 -11.75 3.28
CA CYS A 54 -12.99 -12.64 4.18
C CYS A 54 -14.18 -13.35 3.53
N GLY A 55 -14.46 -13.09 2.26
CA GLY A 55 -15.55 -13.74 1.51
C GLY A 55 -16.96 -13.26 1.87
N THR A 56 -17.13 -12.31 2.80
CA THR A 56 -18.46 -11.76 3.10
C THR A 56 -19.04 -11.04 1.88
N THR A 57 -20.35 -11.13 1.69
CA THR A 57 -21.08 -10.49 0.58
C THR A 57 -21.75 -9.17 1.01
N LEU A 58 -21.61 -8.79 2.28
CA LEU A 58 -22.30 -7.64 2.86
C LEU A 58 -21.46 -6.35 2.81
N SER A 59 -22.12 -5.24 2.49
CA SER A 59 -21.56 -3.88 2.54
C SER A 59 -20.23 -3.73 1.80
N LEU A 60 -20.19 -4.26 0.57
CA LEU A 60 -19.02 -4.18 -0.29
C LEU A 60 -18.78 -2.75 -0.78
N ARG A 61 -17.50 -2.41 -0.85
CA ARG A 61 -16.98 -1.13 -1.34
C ARG A 61 -15.77 -1.41 -2.22
N HIS A 62 -15.59 -0.56 -3.23
CA HIS A 62 -14.42 -0.60 -4.08
C HIS A 62 -13.31 0.28 -3.51
N ALA A 63 -12.10 -0.26 -3.42
CA ALA A 63 -10.89 0.47 -3.06
C ALA A 63 -9.92 0.50 -4.24
N HIS A 64 -9.22 1.62 -4.43
CA HIS A 64 -8.09 1.69 -5.35
C HIS A 64 -6.82 1.20 -4.67
N ILE A 65 -6.03 0.38 -5.36
CA ILE A 65 -4.71 -0.06 -4.91
C ILE A 65 -3.78 1.15 -4.93
N LEU A 66 -3.64 1.81 -6.07
CA LEU A 66 -2.99 3.13 -6.13
C LEU A 66 -4.07 4.21 -6.07
N PRO A 67 -4.14 5.01 -4.98
CA PRO A 67 -5.17 6.02 -4.83
C PRO A 67 -5.03 7.11 -5.91
N PRO A 68 -6.06 7.34 -6.74
CA PRO A 68 -5.99 8.34 -7.80
C PRO A 68 -5.93 9.77 -7.28
N GLU A 69 -6.52 10.05 -6.12
CA GLU A 69 -6.49 11.36 -5.47
C GLU A 69 -5.09 11.77 -4.99
N ASP A 70 -4.16 10.81 -4.90
CA ASP A 70 -2.76 11.06 -4.56
C ASP A 70 -1.93 11.30 -5.85
N VAL A 71 -1.20 12.42 -5.88
CA VAL A 71 -0.23 12.73 -6.93
C VAL A 71 0.79 11.60 -7.08
N ALA A 72 1.17 10.96 -5.97
CA ALA A 72 2.06 9.81 -6.00
C ALA A 72 1.44 8.62 -6.72
N GLY A 73 0.13 8.35 -6.55
CA GLY A 73 -0.58 7.28 -7.24
C GLY A 73 -0.52 7.43 -8.75
N HIS A 74 -0.82 8.63 -9.24
CA HIS A 74 -0.70 8.98 -10.66
C HIS A 74 0.72 8.83 -11.20
N PHE A 75 1.72 9.36 -10.48
CA PHE A 75 3.12 9.25 -10.87
C PHE A 75 3.60 7.79 -10.94
N ILE A 76 3.25 6.98 -9.94
CA ILE A 76 3.58 5.55 -9.90
C ILE A 76 2.92 4.83 -11.08
N TRP A 77 1.65 5.09 -11.36
CA TRP A 77 0.95 4.47 -12.48
C TRP A 77 1.65 4.73 -13.83
N LEU A 78 2.04 5.99 -14.07
CA LEU A 78 2.79 6.36 -15.27
C LEU A 78 4.16 5.69 -15.32
N LYS A 79 4.85 5.61 -14.17
CA LYS A 79 6.14 4.94 -14.08
C LYS A 79 6.05 3.45 -14.38
N LEU A 80 5.01 2.79 -13.87
CA LEU A 80 4.73 1.38 -14.13
C LEU A 80 4.47 1.11 -15.62
N LYS A 81 3.76 2.01 -16.30
CA LYS A 81 3.60 1.94 -17.76
C LYS A 81 4.94 2.11 -18.46
N GLU A 82 5.67 3.19 -18.17
CA GLU A 82 6.96 3.52 -18.79
C GLU A 82 7.96 2.36 -18.69
N THR A 83 8.01 1.72 -17.53
CA THR A 83 8.89 0.56 -17.24
C THR A 83 8.32 -0.78 -17.75
N GLN A 84 7.14 -0.76 -18.36
CA GLN A 84 6.43 -1.94 -18.87
C GLN A 84 6.09 -2.98 -17.79
N GLU A 85 6.08 -2.58 -16.53
CA GLU A 85 5.60 -3.39 -15.41
C GLU A 85 4.09 -3.57 -15.43
N ILE A 86 3.37 -2.61 -16.02
CA ILE A 86 1.99 -2.76 -16.45
C ILE A 86 1.86 -2.40 -17.93
N PRO A 87 0.85 -2.95 -18.64
CA PRO A 87 0.70 -2.69 -20.06
C PRO A 87 0.41 -1.22 -20.38
N GLN A 88 1.00 -0.73 -21.47
CA GLN A 88 0.77 0.64 -21.98
C GLN A 88 -0.70 0.93 -22.29
N TRP A 89 -1.44 -0.10 -22.71
CA TRP A 89 -2.87 -0.02 -23.02
C TRP A 89 -3.79 -0.08 -21.80
N ALA A 90 -3.26 -0.25 -20.58
CA ALA A 90 -4.04 -0.12 -19.37
C ALA A 90 -4.71 1.26 -19.32
N GLN A 91 -5.88 1.36 -18.71
CA GLN A 91 -6.63 2.62 -18.59
C GLN A 91 -5.92 3.59 -17.64
N GLY A 92 -6.55 4.73 -17.33
CA GLY A 92 -6.07 5.63 -16.29
C GLY A 92 -6.14 4.96 -14.91
N VAL A 93 -5.45 5.55 -13.94
CA VAL A 93 -5.39 5.02 -12.57
C VAL A 93 -6.77 4.99 -11.90
N GLU A 94 -7.66 5.89 -12.31
CA GLU A 94 -9.04 6.01 -11.81
C GLU A 94 -9.97 4.93 -12.37
N GLU A 95 -9.86 4.68 -13.68
CA GLU A 95 -10.83 3.86 -14.40
C GLU A 95 -10.45 2.39 -14.45
N GLU A 96 -9.16 2.06 -14.33
CA GLU A 96 -8.65 0.71 -14.52
C GLU A 96 -9.14 -0.26 -13.42
N PRO A 97 -10.02 -1.25 -13.73
CA PRO A 97 -10.49 -2.22 -12.74
C PRO A 97 -9.37 -3.05 -12.09
N ARG A 98 -8.24 -3.24 -12.78
CA ARG A 98 -7.04 -3.91 -12.25
C ARG A 98 -6.28 -3.08 -11.21
N ASN A 99 -6.66 -1.82 -11.03
CA ASN A 99 -6.26 -0.99 -9.89
C ASN A 99 -7.29 -1.03 -8.75
N GLY A 100 -8.35 -1.83 -8.85
CA GLY A 100 -9.43 -1.86 -7.87
C GLY A 100 -9.52 -3.18 -7.09
N LEU A 101 -10.15 -3.14 -5.92
CA LEU A 101 -10.43 -4.29 -5.03
C LEU A 101 -11.83 -4.17 -4.44
N SER A 102 -12.56 -5.28 -4.30
CA SER A 102 -13.80 -5.37 -3.53
C SER A 102 -13.51 -5.73 -2.07
N LEU A 103 -13.90 -4.85 -1.13
CA LEU A 103 -13.67 -5.00 0.30
C LEU A 103 -14.96 -4.72 1.08
N CYS A 104 -15.22 -5.45 2.16
CA CYS A 104 -16.25 -5.06 3.12
C CYS A 104 -15.80 -3.82 3.89
N ALA A 105 -16.74 -3.11 4.54
CA ALA A 105 -16.45 -1.87 5.26
C ALA A 105 -15.26 -1.97 6.24
N THR A 106 -15.12 -3.08 6.98
CA THR A 106 -14.02 -3.28 7.93
C THR A 106 -12.66 -3.40 7.22
N HIS A 107 -12.57 -4.26 6.20
CA HIS A 107 -11.30 -4.44 5.46
C HIS A 107 -10.96 -3.24 4.59
N HIS A 108 -11.95 -2.50 4.11
CA HIS A 108 -11.78 -1.25 3.38
C HIS A 108 -11.09 -0.21 4.27
N VAL A 109 -11.63 0.06 5.47
CA VAL A 109 -11.00 0.97 6.45
C VAL A 109 -9.60 0.49 6.85
N ALA A 110 -9.42 -0.81 7.07
CA ALA A 110 -8.11 -1.38 7.40
C ALA A 110 -7.10 -1.21 6.25
N PHE A 111 -7.54 -1.31 4.99
CA PHE A 111 -6.71 -1.12 3.81
C PHE A 111 -6.29 0.34 3.64
N ASP A 112 -7.24 1.27 3.81
CA ASP A 112 -7.01 2.72 3.77
C ASP A 112 -6.08 3.18 4.90
N HIS A 113 -6.18 2.55 6.08
CA HIS A 113 -5.28 2.79 7.21
C HIS A 113 -3.98 1.99 7.17
N TYR A 114 -3.63 1.38 6.03
CA TYR A 114 -2.35 0.72 5.84
C TYR A 114 -2.11 -0.44 6.83
N GLN A 115 -3.16 -1.09 7.32
CA GLN A 115 -3.03 -2.14 8.34
C GLN A 115 -2.55 -3.48 7.76
N PHE A 116 -2.80 -3.70 6.47
CA PHE A 116 -2.30 -4.80 5.67
C PHE A 116 -2.01 -4.36 4.24
N TYR A 117 -1.36 -5.23 3.49
CA TYR A 117 -1.26 -5.10 2.03
C TYR A 117 -1.44 -6.46 1.36
N ILE A 118 -1.62 -6.41 0.05
CA ILE A 118 -1.77 -7.60 -0.79
C ILE A 118 -0.47 -7.85 -1.54
N ARG A 119 -0.07 -9.11 -1.64
CA ARG A 119 1.10 -9.51 -2.41
C ARG A 119 0.75 -10.68 -3.32
N TYR A 120 1.15 -10.60 -4.58
CA TYR A 120 1.17 -11.75 -5.46
C TYR A 120 2.40 -12.62 -5.18
N VAL A 121 2.19 -13.92 -5.03
CA VAL A 121 3.26 -14.92 -4.91
C VAL A 121 3.23 -15.77 -6.18
N PRO A 122 4.30 -15.77 -6.99
CA PRO A 122 4.34 -16.52 -8.23
C PRO A 122 4.41 -18.03 -7.99
N SER A 123 4.58 -18.79 -9.07
CA SER A 123 4.74 -20.25 -9.05
C SER A 123 5.73 -20.72 -7.94
N PRO A 124 5.40 -21.81 -7.22
CA PRO A 124 4.29 -22.73 -7.46
C PRO A 124 2.97 -22.34 -6.79
N LEU A 125 2.94 -21.27 -5.98
CA LEU A 125 1.74 -20.92 -5.21
C LEU A 125 0.67 -20.25 -6.07
N ASP A 126 1.11 -19.42 -7.01
CA ASP A 126 0.29 -18.64 -7.95
C ASP A 126 -0.99 -18.12 -7.29
N ARG A 127 -0.83 -17.19 -6.34
CA ARG A 127 -1.93 -16.63 -5.55
C ARG A 127 -1.60 -15.28 -4.97
N PHE A 128 -2.64 -14.50 -4.69
CA PHE A 128 -2.53 -13.31 -3.88
C PHE A 128 -2.67 -13.68 -2.40
N ILE A 129 -1.82 -13.11 -1.56
CA ILE A 129 -1.87 -13.27 -0.10
C ILE A 129 -2.02 -11.93 0.59
N LEU A 130 -2.66 -11.94 1.76
CA LEU A 130 -2.70 -10.79 2.66
C LEU A 130 -1.50 -10.81 3.60
N LEU A 131 -0.82 -9.67 3.74
CA LEU A 131 0.25 -9.50 4.72
C LEU A 131 -0.15 -8.43 5.74
N ASN A 132 -0.51 -8.88 6.95
CA ASN A 132 -0.79 -8.02 8.10
C ASN A 132 0.53 -7.39 8.60
N ILE A 133 0.65 -6.06 8.48
CA ILE A 133 1.83 -5.31 8.94
C ILE A 133 1.59 -4.54 10.22
N SER A 134 0.34 -4.27 10.56
CA SER A 134 -0.04 -3.56 11.78
C SER A 134 0.00 -4.43 13.03
N THR A 135 0.20 -5.75 12.87
CA THR A 135 0.02 -6.76 13.92
C THR A 135 -1.37 -6.73 14.56
N HIS A 136 -2.38 -6.18 13.85
CA HIS A 136 -3.74 -6.08 14.38
C HIS A 136 -4.30 -7.49 14.62
N PRO A 137 -4.85 -7.80 15.82
CA PRO A 137 -5.32 -9.14 16.14
C PRO A 137 -6.34 -9.67 15.12
N ASP A 138 -7.31 -8.83 14.74
CA ASP A 138 -8.37 -9.22 13.79
C ASP A 138 -7.85 -9.59 12.39
N LEU A 139 -6.70 -9.04 11.99
CA LEU A 139 -6.04 -9.35 10.72
C LEU A 139 -5.08 -10.52 10.81
N SER A 140 -4.74 -10.98 12.02
CA SER A 140 -3.77 -12.06 12.24
C SER A 140 -4.24 -13.38 11.64
N GLN A 141 -5.55 -13.63 11.68
CA GLN A 141 -6.14 -14.81 11.07
C GLN A 141 -6.03 -14.82 9.53
N PHE A 142 -5.79 -13.68 8.88
CA PHE A 142 -5.64 -13.55 7.43
C PHE A 142 -4.18 -13.42 6.98
N HIS A 143 -3.24 -13.18 7.91
CA HIS A 143 -1.84 -13.01 7.58
C HIS A 143 -1.25 -14.25 6.89
N GLY A 144 -0.60 -14.05 5.76
CA GLY A 144 0.00 -15.11 4.94
C GLY A 144 -1.01 -16.00 4.22
N LYS A 145 -2.32 -15.77 4.39
CA LYS A 145 -3.35 -16.58 3.75
C LYS A 145 -3.68 -16.04 2.35
N ALA A 146 -4.09 -16.97 1.49
CA ALA A 146 -4.63 -16.67 0.19
C ALA A 146 -5.92 -15.85 0.35
N ILE A 147 -6.07 -14.82 -0.48
CA ILE A 147 -7.31 -14.04 -0.60
C ILE A 147 -8.15 -14.58 -1.76
N PHE A 148 -9.43 -14.23 -1.78
CA PHE A 148 -10.40 -14.60 -2.81
C PHE A 148 -10.22 -13.78 -4.09
N LEU A 149 -9.02 -13.86 -4.67
CA LEU A 149 -8.72 -13.38 -6.02
C LEU A 149 -8.23 -14.56 -6.85
N ASN A 150 -8.84 -14.77 -8.01
CA ASN A 150 -8.40 -15.76 -8.97
C ASN A 150 -7.25 -15.17 -9.84
N PRO A 151 -6.02 -15.68 -9.74
CA PRO A 151 -4.87 -15.19 -10.53
C PRO A 151 -5.01 -15.45 -12.04
N ALA A 152 -5.79 -16.46 -12.42
CA ALA A 152 -6.11 -16.74 -13.81
C ALA A 152 -7.18 -15.80 -14.38
N HIS A 153 -7.80 -14.95 -13.55
CA HIS A 153 -8.79 -14.01 -14.03
C HIS A 153 -8.12 -12.95 -14.92
N HIS A 154 -8.64 -12.76 -16.13
CA HIS A 154 -8.06 -11.87 -17.15
C HIS A 154 -7.95 -10.39 -16.74
N ILE A 155 -8.66 -9.99 -15.67
CA ILE A 155 -8.65 -8.61 -15.12
C ILE A 155 -8.25 -8.60 -13.64
N VAL A 156 -7.46 -9.59 -13.24
CA VAL A 156 -6.83 -9.65 -11.92
C VAL A 156 -5.96 -8.42 -11.67
N PRO A 157 -5.87 -7.91 -10.42
CA PRO A 157 -5.02 -6.78 -10.11
C PRO A 157 -3.58 -6.97 -10.60
N PHE A 158 -2.97 -5.88 -11.05
CA PHE A 158 -1.58 -5.90 -11.47
C PHE A 158 -0.67 -6.20 -10.28
N PRO A 159 0.14 -7.29 -10.32
CA PRO A 159 1.06 -7.62 -9.23
C PRO A 159 2.02 -6.47 -8.88
N SER A 160 2.45 -5.70 -9.89
CA SER A 160 3.31 -4.54 -9.69
C SER A 160 2.63 -3.43 -8.88
N CYS A 161 1.35 -3.14 -9.10
CA CYS A 161 0.61 -2.16 -8.27
C CYS A 161 0.58 -2.58 -6.80
N CYS A 162 0.28 -3.86 -6.54
CA CYS A 162 0.31 -4.43 -5.20
C CYS A 162 1.71 -4.37 -4.57
N THR A 163 2.77 -4.59 -5.35
CA THR A 163 4.16 -4.57 -4.87
C THR A 163 4.68 -3.16 -4.58
N TYR A 164 4.31 -2.18 -5.41
CA TYR A 164 4.71 -0.79 -5.23
C TYR A 164 4.13 -0.18 -3.96
N MET A 165 2.87 -0.49 -3.67
CA MET A 165 2.25 -0.16 -2.39
C MET A 165 3.11 -0.65 -1.23
N ASN A 166 3.63 -1.86 -1.29
CA ASN A 166 4.46 -2.43 -0.23
C ASN A 166 5.77 -1.66 -0.07
N THR A 167 6.38 -1.25 -1.17
CA THR A 167 7.68 -0.57 -1.18
C THR A 167 7.56 0.86 -0.65
N VAL A 168 6.63 1.65 -1.19
CA VAL A 168 6.39 3.03 -0.75
C VAL A 168 5.96 3.03 0.73
N ARG A 169 5.13 2.08 1.14
CA ARG A 169 4.62 1.99 2.52
C ARG A 169 5.65 1.44 3.51
N ALA A 170 6.49 0.47 3.13
CA ALA A 170 7.61 0.01 3.97
C ALA A 170 8.61 1.15 4.23
N LEU A 171 8.85 1.99 3.22
CA LEU A 171 9.71 3.16 3.34
C LEU A 171 9.05 4.26 4.19
N SER A 172 7.74 4.50 4.04
CA SER A 172 7.03 5.49 4.86
C SER A 172 6.96 5.08 6.33
N THR A 173 6.75 3.80 6.64
CA THR A 173 6.70 3.29 8.03
C THR A 173 8.08 3.40 8.70
N ARG A 174 9.15 3.08 7.96
CA ARG A 174 10.53 3.26 8.42
C ARG A 174 10.88 4.73 8.60
N ALA A 175 10.52 5.59 7.64
CA ALA A 175 10.71 7.03 7.75
C ALA A 175 9.94 7.58 8.96
N TRP A 176 8.67 7.22 9.16
CA TRP A 176 7.89 7.61 10.34
C TRP A 176 8.49 7.11 11.66
N THR A 177 9.05 5.90 11.69
CA THR A 177 9.73 5.36 12.87
C THR A 177 11.00 6.15 13.18
N VAL A 178 11.81 6.44 12.17
CA VAL A 178 13.00 7.30 12.28
C VAL A 178 12.60 8.71 12.72
N LEU A 179 11.54 9.29 12.13
CA LEU A 179 11.03 10.60 12.49
C LEU A 179 10.52 10.65 13.93
N ARG A 180 9.79 9.62 14.40
CA ARG A 180 9.38 9.51 15.82
C ARG A 180 10.58 9.38 16.75
N TYR A 181 11.59 8.60 16.37
CA TYR A 181 12.80 8.42 17.16
C TYR A 181 13.61 9.73 17.26
N LEU A 182 13.78 10.42 16.14
CA LEU A 182 14.44 11.72 16.07
C LEU A 182 13.65 12.79 16.85
N ALA A 183 12.32 12.86 16.68
CA ALA A 183 11.47 13.78 17.43
C ALA A 183 11.59 13.55 18.94
N ARG A 184 11.60 12.29 19.41
CA ARG A 184 11.81 11.96 20.83
C ARG A 184 13.20 12.38 21.33
N SER A 185 14.23 12.16 20.52
CA SER A 185 15.61 12.54 20.86
C SER A 185 15.80 14.06 20.91
N PHE A 186 15.15 14.81 20.02
CA PHE A 186 15.19 16.27 20.03
C PHE A 186 14.43 16.88 21.23
N ILE A 187 13.32 16.28 21.67
CA ILE A 187 12.60 16.72 22.87
C ILE A 187 13.46 16.54 24.13
N GLN A 188 14.26 15.46 24.22
CA GLN A 188 15.16 15.26 25.36
C GLN A 188 16.34 16.25 25.40
N ILE A 189 16.79 16.77 24.26
CA ILE A 189 17.90 17.73 24.19
C ILE A 189 17.43 19.16 24.55
N GLY A 190 16.16 19.50 24.30
CA GLY A 190 15.62 20.84 24.54
C GLY A 190 15.16 21.12 25.99
N CYS A 191 14.80 20.11 26.77
CA CYS A 191 14.18 20.30 28.09
C CYS A 191 15.15 20.27 29.29
N GLY A 192 16.46 20.28 29.06
CA GLY A 192 17.47 20.11 30.12
C GLY A 192 17.86 21.36 30.90
N SER A 193 17.48 22.56 30.45
CA SER A 193 17.95 23.82 31.05
C SER A 193 16.78 24.74 31.40
N PRO A 194 16.56 25.09 32.68
CA PRO A 194 15.59 26.11 33.06
C PRO A 194 16.09 27.46 32.51
N GLY A 195 15.44 27.96 31.45
CA GLY A 195 15.76 29.25 30.81
C GLY A 195 16.35 29.19 29.40
N GLY A 196 16.40 28.02 28.75
CA GLY A 196 16.91 27.88 27.38
C GLY A 196 15.90 28.30 26.30
N VAL A 197 16.24 29.29 25.49
CA VAL A 197 15.46 29.72 24.32
C VAL A 197 15.53 28.64 23.23
N CYS A 198 14.40 28.08 22.80
CA CYS A 198 14.34 27.10 21.72
C CYS A 198 14.80 27.71 20.38
N SER A 199 15.98 27.34 19.90
CA SER A 199 16.50 27.78 18.60
C SER A 199 15.87 27.00 17.44
N HIS A 200 15.49 27.70 16.37
CA HIS A 200 14.95 27.13 15.13
C HIS A 200 15.92 26.12 14.50
N GLY A 201 15.56 24.84 14.50
CA GLY A 201 16.29 23.77 13.81
C GLY A 201 15.60 23.37 12.50
N SER A 202 16.38 23.07 11.47
CA SER A 202 15.91 22.38 10.26
C SER A 202 16.69 21.09 10.07
N LEU A 203 15.97 20.00 9.80
CA LEU A 203 16.56 18.70 9.50
C LEU A 203 16.23 18.33 8.05
N ASN A 204 17.27 17.97 7.28
CA ASN A 204 17.11 17.39 5.95
C ASN A 204 17.42 15.90 6.06
N LEU A 205 16.43 15.05 5.77
CA LEU A 205 16.60 13.60 5.75
C LEU A 205 16.47 13.10 4.31
N LYS A 206 17.53 12.50 3.77
CA LYS A 206 17.50 11.88 2.45
C LYS A 206 17.09 10.42 2.58
N VAL A 207 15.96 10.04 2.01
CA VAL A 207 15.43 8.67 2.03
C VAL A 207 15.24 8.22 0.58
N GLY A 208 16.18 7.42 0.07
CA GLY A 208 16.20 7.02 -1.35
C GLY A 208 16.41 8.23 -2.29
N LEU A 209 15.48 8.41 -3.24
CA LEU A 209 15.47 9.54 -4.18
C LEU A 209 14.77 10.80 -3.63
N CYS A 210 14.05 10.71 -2.51
CA CYS A 210 13.33 11.83 -1.92
C CYS A 210 14.13 12.52 -0.81
N VAL A 211 13.97 13.84 -0.67
CA VAL A 211 14.58 14.63 0.41
C VAL A 211 13.45 15.18 1.28
N LEU A 212 13.22 14.56 2.42
CA LEU A 212 12.28 15.05 3.41
C LEU A 212 12.90 16.27 4.11
N LYS A 213 12.28 17.43 3.96
CA LYS A 213 12.63 18.63 4.72
C LYS A 213 11.67 18.77 5.88
N MET A 214 12.22 18.77 7.09
CA MET A 214 11.48 19.13 8.29
C MET A 214 11.87 20.52 8.74
N LYS A 215 10.85 21.37 8.91
CA LYS A 215 10.99 22.64 9.61
C LYS A 215 10.23 22.55 10.92
N MET A 216 10.93 22.78 12.02
CA MET A 216 10.30 22.94 13.33
C MET A 216 9.91 24.40 13.50
N LYS A 217 8.64 24.64 13.79
CA LYS A 217 8.11 25.95 14.12
C LYS A 217 7.54 25.89 15.53
N THR A 218 8.03 26.76 16.40
CA THR A 218 7.44 26.99 17.71
C THR A 218 6.28 27.97 17.54
N GLU A 219 5.07 27.54 17.89
CA GLU A 219 3.95 28.45 18.04
C GLU A 219 3.80 28.82 19.51
N ASN A 220 3.93 30.12 19.80
CA ASN A 220 3.67 30.64 21.14
C ASN A 220 2.15 30.63 21.36
N ARG A 221 1.66 29.65 22.12
CA ARG A 221 0.35 29.72 22.75
C ARG A 221 0.53 30.11 24.22
N PRO A 222 -0.38 30.93 24.79
CA PRO A 222 -0.23 31.46 26.14
C PRO A 222 -0.14 30.38 27.24
N ASP A 223 -0.63 29.16 26.98
CA ASP A 223 -0.71 28.09 27.98
C ASP A 223 0.10 26.82 27.63
N SER A 224 0.83 26.79 26.51
CA SER A 224 1.75 25.69 26.16
C SER A 224 2.67 26.03 24.98
N GLU A 225 3.92 25.60 25.03
CA GLU A 225 4.77 25.51 23.84
C GLU A 225 4.39 24.25 23.05
N ILE A 226 3.84 24.42 21.85
CA ILE A 226 3.58 23.33 20.92
C ILE A 226 4.59 23.45 19.77
N CYS A 227 5.42 22.41 19.59
CA CYS A 227 6.27 22.29 18.42
C CYS A 227 5.47 21.71 17.25
N VAL A 228 5.30 22.50 16.20
CA VAL A 228 4.66 22.08 14.95
C VAL A 228 5.75 21.70 13.94
N PHE A 229 5.59 20.54 13.29
CA PHE A 229 6.51 20.05 12.26
C PHE A 229 5.86 20.17 10.89
N ASP A 230 6.42 21.02 10.04
CA ASP A 230 6.08 21.04 8.61
C ASP A 230 6.98 20.04 7.88
N ILE A 231 6.36 19.06 7.24
CA ILE A 231 7.05 18.04 6.42
C ILE A 231 6.74 18.33 4.95
N SER A 232 7.76 18.57 4.15
CA SER A 232 7.66 18.57 2.69
C SER A 232 8.54 17.49 2.07
N VAL A 233 8.04 16.88 0.99
CA VAL A 233 8.71 15.83 0.21
C VAL A 233 9.36 16.43 -1.03
#